data_AF-A0A1F3EAB1-F1
#
_entry.id   AF-A0A1F3EAB1-F1
#
_cell.length_a   1.000
_cell.length_b   1.000
_cell.length_c   1.000
_cell.angle_alpha   90.00
_cell.angle_beta   90.00
_cell.angle_gamma   90.00
#
_symmetry.space_group_name_H-M   'P 1'
#
loop_
_entity.id
_entity.type
_entity.pdbx_description
1 polymer ?
#
loop_
_entity_poly.entity_id
_entity_poly.type
_entity_poly.pdbx_seq_one_letter_code
_entity_poly.pdbx_strand_id
1 'polypeptide(L)' 'MQLSSVILGMLGAWEIILIVLVVLLIFGGRKIPELMKGLGQGIKEFKKATKDEPESGEPKGEK' A
#
# COMPACT_ATOMS: atom_id res chain seq x y z
N MET A 1 15.68 -16.79 -24.01
CA MET A 1 15.07 -15.46 -23.80
C MET A 1 14.00 -15.48 -22.70
N GLN A 2 13.01 -16.38 -22.73
CA GLN A 2 12.01 -16.52 -21.64
C GLN A 2 12.63 -16.90 -20.28
N LEU A 3 13.68 -17.73 -20.28
CA LEU A 3 14.35 -18.20 -19.06
C LEU A 3 15.11 -17.09 -18.31
N SER A 4 15.64 -16.10 -19.03
CA SER A 4 16.42 -15.00 -18.46
C SER A 4 15.55 -14.03 -17.67
N SER A 5 14.34 -13.75 -18.16
CA SER A 5 13.37 -12.89 -17.44
C SER A 5 12.82 -13.57 -16.19
N VAL A 6 12.65 -14.89 -16.21
CA VAL A 6 12.25 -15.65 -15.02
C VAL A 6 13.36 -15.64 -13.97
N ILE A 7 14.62 -15.82 -14.37
CA ILE A 7 15.76 -15.79 -13.44
C ILE A 7 15.98 -14.38 -12.87
N LEU A 8 15.94 -13.33 -13.71
CA LEU A 8 16.01 -11.93 -13.24
C LEU A 8 14.82 -11.55 -12.35
N GLY A 9 13.61 -12.01 -12.68
CA GLY A 9 12.41 -11.78 -11.87
C GLY A 9 12.44 -12.54 -10.55
N MET A 10 12.94 -13.77 -10.53
CA MET A 10 13.08 -14.58 -9.31
C MET A 10 14.17 -14.03 -8.39
N LEU A 11 15.31 -13.58 -8.94
CA LEU A 11 16.36 -12.94 -8.14
C LEU A 11 15.86 -11.62 -7.53
N GLY A 12 15.25 -10.75 -8.33
CA GLY A 12 14.70 -9.48 -7.84
C GLY A 12 13.59 -9.66 -6.81
N ALA A 13 12.68 -10.61 -7.00
CA ALA A 13 11.62 -10.91 -6.03
C ALA A 13 12.18 -11.45 -4.70
N TRP A 14 13.23 -12.28 -4.76
CA TRP A 14 13.85 -12.85 -3.56
C TRP A 14 14.61 -11.80 -2.74
N GLU A 15 15.30 -10.87 -3.41
CA GLU A 15 15.94 -9.72 -2.77
C GLU A 15 14.92 -8.81 -2.08
N ILE A 16 13.79 -8.52 -2.74
CA ILE A 16 12.70 -7.73 -2.16
C ILE A 16 12.13 -8.45 -0.92
N ILE A 17 11.90 -9.76 -0.99
CA ILE A 17 11.43 -10.56 0.15
C ILE A 17 12.40 -10.48 1.33
N LEU A 18 13.71 -10.59 1.08
CA LEU A 18 14.72 -10.47 2.14
C LEU A 18 14.73 -9.08 2.78
N ILE A 19 14.64 -8.02 1.98
CA ILE A 19 14.55 -6.64 2.49
C ILE A 19 13.31 -6.47 3.36
N VAL A 20 12.15 -6.93 2.87
CA VAL A 20 10.89 -6.87 3.62
C VAL A 20 11.01 -7.66 4.93
N LEU A 21 11.65 -8.82 4.92
CA LEU A 21 11.86 -9.64 6.12
C LEU A 21 12.74 -8.91 7.15
N VAL A 22 13.85 -8.30 6.73
CA VAL A 22 14.72 -7.52 7.61
C VAL A 22 13.98 -6.32 8.21
N VAL A 23 13.23 -5.58 7.39
CA VAL A 23 12.38 -4.47 7.85
C VAL A 23 11.33 -4.99 8.84
N LEU A 24 10.71 -6.13 8.58
CA LEU A 24 9.72 -6.73 9.48
C LEU A 24 10.33 -7.17 10.81
N LEU A 25 11.60 -7.61 10.84
CA LEU A 25 12.31 -7.95 12.08
C LEU A 25 12.62 -6.70 12.92
N ILE A 26 13.05 -5.61 12.28
CA ILE A 26 13.40 -4.35 12.96
C ILE A 26 12.15 -3.63 13.48
N PHE A 27 11.12 -3.50 12.63
CA PHE A 27 9.89 -2.80 12.97
C PHE A 27 8.88 -3.71 13.69
N GLY A 28 9.00 -5.02 13.55
CA GLY A 28 8.03 -6.00 14.04
C GLY A 28 6.79 -6.08 13.14
N GLY A 29 6.21 -7.28 13.02
CA GLY A 29 5.02 -7.52 12.18
C GLY A 29 3.76 -6.76 12.60
N ARG A 30 3.74 -6.15 13.80
CA ARG A 30 2.60 -5.39 14.32
C ARG A 30 2.64 -3.90 13.95
N LYS A 31 3.82 -3.30 13.76
CA LYS A 31 3.93 -1.86 13.44
C LYS A 31 3.51 -1.55 12.01
N ILE A 32 3.77 -2.45 11.07
CA ILE A 32 3.40 -2.26 9.65
C ILE A 32 1.87 -2.09 9.47
N PRO A 33 1.00 -2.97 10.02
CA PRO A 33 -0.45 -2.76 10.00
C PRO A 33 -0.93 -1.52 10.75
N GLU A 34 -0.29 -1.16 11.86
CA GLU A 34 -0.64 0.01 12.67
C GLU A 34 -0.35 1.32 11.92
N LEU A 35 0.81 1.42 11.27
CA LEU A 35 1.17 2.52 10.38
C LEU A 35 0.23 2.62 9.17
N MET A 36 -0.11 1.48 8.55
CA MET A 36 -1.08 1.46 7.45
C MET A 36 -2.47 1.94 7.89
N LYS A 37 -2.93 1.56 9.08
CA LYS A 37 -4.22 2.03 9.62
C LYS A 37 -4.20 3.54 9.85
N GLY A 38 -3.16 4.08 10.47
CA GLY A 38 -3.01 5.53 10.68
C GLY A 38 -2.94 6.31 9.36
N LEU A 39 -2.13 5.85 8.41
CA LEU A 39 -2.03 6.45 7.08
C LEU A 39 -3.36 6.37 6.32
N GLY A 40 -4.04 5.22 6.37
CA GLY A 40 -5.34 5.03 5.71
C GLY A 40 -6.43 5.93 6.27
N GLN A 41 -6.44 6.14 7.59
CA GLN A 41 -7.34 7.11 8.23
C GLN A 41 -7.02 8.54 7.79
N GLY A 42 -5.74 8.93 7.79
CA GLY A 42 -5.31 10.25 7.31
C GLY A 42 -5.67 10.51 5.85
N ILE A 43 -5.46 9.54 4.96
CA ILE A 43 -5.87 9.65 3.54
C ILE A 43 -7.40 9.76 3.42
N LYS A 44 -8.16 9.02 4.23
CA LYS A 44 -9.64 9.05 4.22
C LYS A 44 -10.16 10.43 4.66
N GLU A 45 -9.60 10.98 5.72
CA GLU A 45 -9.96 12.32 6.22
C GLU A 45 -9.52 13.40 5.25
N PHE A 46 -8.32 13.30 4.68
CA PHE A 46 -7.83 14.20 3.63
C PHE A 46 -8.77 14.20 2.42
N LYS A 47 -9.14 13.01 1.92
CA LYS A 47 -10.07 12.89 0.80
C LYS A 47 -11.45 13.46 1.11
N LYS A 48 -11.93 13.33 2.36
CA LYS A 48 -13.21 13.90 2.79
C LYS A 48 -13.14 15.43 2.81
N ALA A 49 -12.12 15.99 3.44
CA ALA A 49 -11.91 17.44 3.51
C ALA A 49 -11.74 18.09 2.13
N THR A 50 -11.03 17.44 1.20
CA THR A 50 -10.89 17.92 -0.19
C THR A 50 -12.17 17.74 -1.02
N LYS A 51 -13.07 16.83 -0.63
CA LYS A 51 -14.34 16.57 -1.35
C LYS A 51 -15.52 17.39 -0.80
N ASP A 52 -15.38 17.98 0.37
CA ASP A 52 -16.35 18.92 0.96
C ASP A 52 -16.20 20.36 0.42
N GLU A 53 -15.25 20.62 -0.50
CA GLU A 53 -15.38 21.75 -1.43
C GLU A 53 -16.54 21.45 -2.39
N PRO A 54 -17.56 22.33 -2.47
CA PRO A 54 -18.84 22.02 -3.10
C PRO A 54 -18.72 22.01 -4.63
N GLU A 55 -18.21 20.91 -5.19
CA GLU A 55 -18.46 20.57 -6.58
C GLU A 55 -19.49 19.43 -6.65
N SER A 56 -20.72 19.88 -6.90
CA SER A 56 -21.83 19.15 -7.51
C SER A 56 -21.35 17.99 -8.41
N GLY A 57 -21.69 16.74 -8.07
CA GLY A 57 -21.27 15.62 -8.93
C GLY A 57 -21.57 14.22 -8.42
N GLU A 58 -22.82 13.81 -8.58
CA GLU A 58 -23.33 12.44 -8.69
C GLU A 58 -23.47 11.53 -7.44
N PRO A 59 -24.65 10.90 -7.28
CA PRO A 59 -24.88 9.78 -6.38
C PRO A 59 -24.50 8.48 -7.09
N LYS A 60 -23.57 7.69 -6.54
CA LYS A 60 -23.43 6.29 -6.97
C LYS A 60 -23.15 5.35 -5.81
N GLY A 61 -24.21 4.63 -5.46
CA GLY A 61 -24.13 3.17 -5.35
C GLY A 61 -24.14 2.60 -3.94
N GLU A 62 -25.29 2.61 -3.29
CA GLU A 62 -25.75 1.44 -2.52
C GLU A 62 -27.27 1.37 -2.65
N LYS A 63 -27.80 0.14 -2.70
CA LYS A 63 -29.16 -0.24 -3.14
C LYS A 63 -30.29 0.55 -2.48
#